data_AF-A0A7J3WGW4-F1
#
_entry.id   AF-A0A7J3WGW4-F1
#
_cell.length_a   1.000
_cell.length_b   1.000
_cell.length_c   1.000
_cell.angle_alpha   90.00
_cell.angle_beta   90.00
_cell.angle_gamma   90.00
#
_symmetry.space_group_name_H-M   'P 1'
#
loop_
_entity.id
_entity.type
_entity.pdbx_description
1 polymer ?
#
loop_
_entity_poly.entity_id
_entity_poly.type
_entity_poly.pdbx_seq_one_letter_code
_entity_poly.pdbx_strand_id
1 'polypeptide(L)'
;MLRFKKGSAKCALCGAPLSWEEALATRFSCLSTCLRVVEPRHLKHHHADFLREAEKKAPIHFYAFLIMSSLACLYLALGSLYMVMTLSVLAGAALVRGTVVRRRLLKAYGARGAY
;
A
#
# COMPACT_ATOMS: atom_id res chain seq x y z
N MET A 1 -4.73 0.93 27.52
CA MET A 1 -4.28 -0.41 27.08
C MET A 1 -5.43 -1.14 26.39
N LEU A 2 -5.52 -1.08 25.06
CA LEU A 2 -6.58 -1.76 24.30
C LEU A 2 -6.11 -3.18 23.96
N ARG A 3 -6.64 -4.18 24.68
CA ARG A 3 -6.50 -5.61 24.36
C ARG A 3 -7.36 -5.91 23.12
N PHE A 4 -6.78 -5.85 21.93
CA PHE A 4 -7.43 -6.32 20.72
C PHE A 4 -7.51 -7.85 20.72
N LYS A 5 -8.73 -8.37 20.55
CA LYS A 5 -9.02 -9.80 20.36
C LYS A 5 -8.09 -10.37 19.28
N LYS A 6 -7.31 -11.38 19.66
CA LYS A 6 -6.32 -12.11 18.86
C LYS A 6 -7.03 -12.96 17.79
N GLY A 7 -7.69 -12.31 16.83
CA GLY A 7 -8.08 -12.96 15.57
C GLY A 7 -6.83 -13.07 14.71
N SER A 8 -6.35 -14.29 14.48
CA SER A 8 -5.21 -14.56 13.60
C SER A 8 -5.54 -14.09 12.18
N ALA A 9 -5.08 -12.89 11.84
CA ALA A 9 -5.19 -12.39 10.48
C ALA A 9 -4.22 -13.19 9.60
N LYS A 10 -4.69 -13.65 8.45
CA LYS A 10 -3.89 -14.51 7.56
C LYS A 10 -3.04 -13.68 6.61
N CYS A 11 -1.86 -14.18 6.29
CA CYS A 11 -1.02 -13.66 5.22
C CYS A 11 -1.80 -13.63 3.91
N ALA A 12 -1.80 -12.50 3.21
CA ALA A 12 -2.50 -12.36 1.92
C ALA A 12 -1.89 -13.19 0.79
N LEU A 13 -0.67 -13.72 0.98
CA LEU A 13 0.10 -14.46 -0.02
C LEU A 13 0.03 -15.98 0.22
N CYS A 14 0.37 -16.45 1.42
CA CYS A 14 0.45 -17.88 1.75
C CYS A 14 -0.63 -18.38 2.73
N GLY A 15 -1.46 -17.49 3.28
CA GLY A 15 -2.52 -17.87 4.24
C GLY A 15 -2.04 -18.19 5.67
N ALA A 16 -0.73 -18.09 5.96
CA ALA A 16 -0.17 -18.32 7.29
C ALA A 16 -0.78 -17.38 8.35
N PRO A 17 -1.01 -17.84 9.59
CA PRO A 17 -1.53 -17.00 10.66
C PRO A 17 -0.47 -15.98 11.11
N LEU A 18 -0.80 -14.70 11.04
CA LEU A 18 0.06 -13.58 11.39
C LEU A 18 -0.59 -12.69 12.46
N SER A 19 0.23 -11.82 13.06
CA SER A 19 -0.28 -10.69 13.83
C SER A 19 -1.09 -9.76 12.90
N TRP A 20 -2.02 -9.00 13.47
CA TRP A 20 -2.84 -8.07 12.67
C TRP A 20 -1.98 -7.04 11.92
N GLU A 21 -0.91 -6.56 12.56
CA GLU A 21 0.03 -5.60 12.00
C GLU A 21 0.78 -6.17 10.78
N GLU A 22 1.31 -7.39 10.92
CA GLU A 22 2.00 -8.05 9.81
C GLU A 22 1.03 -8.41 8.68
N ALA A 23 -0.19 -8.84 9.01
CA ALA A 23 -1.21 -9.10 8.01
C ALA A 23 -1.60 -7.82 7.24
N LEU A 24 -1.66 -6.67 7.91
CA LEU A 24 -1.83 -5.37 7.25
C LEU A 24 -0.66 -5.04 6.33
N ALA A 25 0.58 -5.27 6.77
CA ALA A 25 1.77 -5.07 5.95
C ALA A 25 1.78 -6.00 4.71
N THR A 26 1.26 -7.23 4.81
CA THR A 26 1.10 -8.12 3.63
C THR A 26 0.09 -7.57 2.63
N ARG A 27 -0.99 -6.96 3.11
CA ARG A 27 -2.02 -6.39 2.25
C ARG A 27 -1.59 -5.07 1.66
N PHE A 28 -0.88 -4.23 2.42
CA PHE A 28 -0.50 -2.88 2.06
C PHE A 28 1.02 -2.73 2.20
N SER A 29 1.74 -3.20 1.19
CA SER A 29 3.21 -3.14 1.16
C SER A 29 3.75 -1.71 1.33
N CYS A 30 2.98 -0.69 0.95
CA CYS A 30 3.33 0.71 1.15
C CYS A 30 3.60 1.07 2.62
N LEU A 31 2.94 0.38 3.58
CA LEU A 31 3.15 0.58 5.01
C LEU A 31 4.56 0.18 5.45
N SER A 32 5.14 -0.85 4.83
CA SER A 32 6.50 -1.30 5.09
C SER A 32 7.54 -0.64 4.18
N THR A 33 7.18 -0.27 2.94
CA THR A 33 8.14 0.28 1.97
C THR A 33 8.21 1.80 1.98
N CYS A 34 7.06 2.48 1.83
CA CYS A 34 6.98 3.93 1.69
C CYS A 34 6.94 4.65 3.04
N LEU A 35 6.12 4.13 3.96
CA LEU A 35 5.91 4.71 5.29
C LEU A 35 6.83 4.12 6.36
N ARG A 36 7.34 2.88 6.15
CA ARG A 36 8.19 2.12 7.10
C ARG A 36 7.62 2.08 8.53
N VAL A 37 6.30 2.08 8.68
CA VAL A 37 5.61 2.09 9.98
C VAL A 37 5.60 0.71 10.63
N VAL A 38 5.60 -0.35 9.81
CA VAL A 38 5.57 -1.74 10.27
C VAL A 38 6.74 -2.48 9.64
N GLU A 39 7.51 -3.21 10.45
CA GLU A 39 8.60 -4.05 9.97
C GLU A 39 8.06 -5.45 9.62
N PRO A 40 8.00 -5.82 8.33
CA PRO A 40 7.30 -7.03 7.93
C PRO A 40 8.24 -8.25 7.96
N ARG A 41 8.52 -8.78 9.16
CA ARG A 41 9.45 -9.91 9.33
C ARG A 41 9.05 -11.12 8.48
N HIS A 42 7.77 -11.50 8.52
CA HIS A 42 7.29 -12.63 7.72
C HIS A 42 7.47 -12.42 6.20
N LEU A 43 7.14 -11.24 5.66
CA LEU A 43 7.37 -10.98 4.22
C LEU A 43 8.86 -10.98 3.88
N LYS A 44 9.71 -10.45 4.76
CA LYS A 44 11.15 -10.39 4.50
C LYS A 44 11.78 -11.79 4.46
N HIS A 45 11.29 -12.72 5.28
CA HIS A 45 11.81 -14.08 5.34
C HIS A 45 11.19 -15.03 4.31
N HIS A 46 9.87 -14.96 4.08
CA HIS A 46 9.16 -15.93 3.24
C HIS A 46 8.77 -15.39 1.86
N HIS A 47 8.74 -14.07 1.67
CA HIS A 47 8.26 -13.41 0.44
C HIS A 47 9.16 -12.23 0.04
N ALA A 48 10.47 -12.40 0.13
CA ALA A 48 11.46 -11.35 -0.14
C ALA A 48 11.33 -10.77 -1.56
N ASP A 49 11.01 -11.61 -2.55
CA ASP A 49 10.84 -11.18 -3.94
C ASP A 49 9.61 -10.30 -4.13
N PHE A 50 8.52 -10.59 -3.42
CA PHE A 50 7.34 -9.72 -3.41
C PHE A 50 7.69 -8.36 -2.81
N LEU A 51 8.44 -8.35 -1.70
CA LEU A 51 8.82 -7.11 -1.03
C LEU A 51 9.71 -6.25 -1.93
N ARG A 52 10.71 -6.83 -2.59
CA ARG A 52 11.58 -6.13 -3.56
C ARG A 52 10.80 -5.52 -4.71
N GLU A 53 9.84 -6.26 -5.26
CA GLU A 53 9.04 -5.78 -6.37
C GLU A 53 8.06 -4.68 -5.93
N ALA A 54 7.51 -4.80 -4.72
CA ALA A 54 6.70 -3.77 -4.09
C ALA A 54 7.50 -2.50 -3.81
N GLU A 55 8.75 -2.60 -3.34
CA GLU A 55 9.65 -1.46 -3.12
C GLU A 55 9.94 -0.69 -4.41
N LYS A 56 10.00 -1.36 -5.56
CA LYS A 56 10.19 -0.68 -6.86
C LYS A 56 8.93 0.02 -7.36
N LYS A 57 7.75 -0.61 -7.20
CA LYS A 57 6.50 -0.15 -7.83
C LYS A 57 5.63 0.73 -6.94
N ALA A 58 5.61 0.49 -5.64
CA ALA A 58 4.74 1.21 -4.69
C ALA A 58 5.09 2.71 -4.56
N PRO A 59 6.38 3.12 -4.48
CA PRO A 59 6.73 4.53 -4.26
C PRO A 59 6.16 5.48 -5.31
N ILE A 60 6.25 5.11 -6.59
CA ILE A 60 5.79 5.96 -7.70
C ILE A 60 4.30 6.30 -7.54
N HIS A 61 3.47 5.30 -7.26
CA HIS A 61 2.03 5.51 -7.11
C HIS A 61 1.67 6.22 -5.81
N PHE A 62 2.37 5.89 -4.72
CA PHE A 62 2.13 6.51 -3.42
C PHE A 62 2.52 7.99 -3.42
N TYR A 63 3.72 8.34 -3.89
CA TYR A 63 4.18 9.73 -3.92
C TYR A 63 3.45 10.55 -4.97
N ALA A 64 3.06 9.98 -6.12
CA ALA A 64 2.21 10.69 -7.08
C ALA A 64 0.85 11.07 -6.45
N PHE A 65 0.21 10.13 -5.74
CA PHE A 65 -1.03 10.42 -5.02
C PHE A 65 -0.82 11.50 -3.95
N LEU A 66 0.24 11.37 -3.14
CA LEU A 66 0.55 12.30 -2.05
C LEU A 66 0.81 13.71 -2.57
N ILE A 67 1.65 13.87 -3.61
CA ILE A 67 1.99 15.16 -4.21
C ILE A 67 0.74 15.82 -4.81
N MET A 68 -0.04 15.08 -5.61
CA MET A 68 -1.25 15.62 -6.23
C MET A 68 -2.29 16.05 -5.19
N SER A 69 -2.45 15.27 -4.12
CA SER A 69 -3.39 15.60 -3.03
C SER A 69 -2.92 16.83 -2.25
N SER A 70 -1.62 16.92 -1.93
CA SER A 70 -1.03 18.08 -1.26
C SER A 70 -1.14 19.35 -2.11
N LEU A 71 -0.89 19.26 -3.42
CA LEU A 71 -1.09 20.38 -4.34
C LEU A 71 -2.56 20.78 -4.41
N ALA A 72 -3.50 19.82 -4.47
CA ALA A 72 -4.92 20.14 -4.47
C ALA A 72 -5.32 20.91 -3.21
N CYS A 73 -4.84 20.52 -2.02
CA CYS A 73 -5.04 21.27 -0.79
C CYS A 73 -4.44 22.68 -0.83
N LEU A 74 -3.24 22.83 -1.40
CA LEU A 74 -2.60 24.15 -1.56
C LEU A 74 -3.43 25.05 -2.47
N TYR A 75 -3.89 24.55 -3.62
CA TYR A 75 -4.71 25.33 -4.55
C TYR A 75 -6.11 25.62 -4.00
N LEU A 76 -6.64 24.79 -3.11
CA LEU A 76 -7.87 25.07 -2.38
C LEU A 76 -7.67 26.29 -1.46
N ALA A 77 -6.54 26.36 -0.74
CA ALA A 77 -6.20 27.51 0.09
C ALA A 77 -5.96 28.79 -0.73
N LEU A 78 -5.46 28.66 -1.97
CA LEU A 78 -5.27 29.77 -2.91
C LEU A 78 -6.55 30.14 -3.69
N GLY A 79 -7.67 29.44 -3.48
CA GLY A 79 -8.96 29.73 -4.11
C GLY A 79 -9.11 29.29 -5.58
N SER A 80 -8.17 28.49 -6.11
CA SER A 80 -8.21 28.03 -7.51
C SER A 80 -8.95 26.70 -7.66
N LEU A 81 -10.29 26.76 -7.76
CA LEU A 81 -11.13 25.56 -7.87
C LEU A 81 -10.81 24.70 -9.11
N TYR A 82 -10.41 25.31 -10.22
CA TYR A 82 -10.02 24.58 -11.43
C TYR A 82 -8.79 23.68 -11.19
N MET A 83 -7.76 24.21 -10.52
CA MET A 83 -6.58 23.42 -10.16
C MET A 83 -6.92 22.33 -9.14
N VAL A 84 -7.81 22.62 -8.18
CA VAL A 84 -8.28 21.62 -7.21
C VAL A 84 -8.97 20.45 -7.92
N MET A 85 -9.89 20.71 -8.85
CA MET A 85 -10.61 19.66 -9.57
C MET A 85 -9.66 18.80 -10.40
N THR A 86 -8.80 19.43 -11.20
CA THR A 86 -7.84 18.71 -12.06
C THR A 86 -6.87 17.85 -11.26
N LEU A 87 -6.29 18.38 -10.19
CA LEU A 87 -5.37 17.63 -9.32
C LEU A 87 -6.09 16.52 -8.55
N SER A 88 -7.33 16.74 -8.12
CA SER A 88 -8.13 15.70 -7.45
C SER A 88 -8.43 14.52 -8.38
N VAL A 89 -8.75 14.79 -9.65
CA VAL A 89 -8.94 13.74 -10.66
C VAL A 89 -7.65 12.96 -10.89
N LEU A 90 -6.51 13.66 -11.00
CA LEU A 90 -5.21 13.01 -11.18
C LEU A 90 -4.80 12.18 -9.95
N ALA A 91 -5.06 12.67 -8.74
CA ALA A 91 -4.86 11.93 -7.49
C ALA A 91 -5.72 10.66 -7.46
N GLY A 92 -7.01 10.78 -7.83
CA GLY A 92 -7.91 9.64 -7.96
C GLY A 92 -7.39 8.59 -8.96
N ALA A 93 -6.92 9.03 -10.14
CA ALA A 93 -6.33 8.14 -11.14
C ALA A 93 -5.06 7.43 -10.63
N ALA A 94 -4.19 8.14 -9.90
CA ALA A 94 -3.00 7.57 -9.27
C ALA A 94 -3.37 6.51 -8.21
N LEU A 95 -4.40 6.78 -7.41
CA LEU A 95 -4.92 5.84 -6.40
C LEU A 95 -5.50 4.57 -7.07
N VAL A 96 -6.32 4.72 -8.11
CA VAL A 96 -6.88 3.59 -8.88
C VAL A 96 -5.74 2.78 -9.50
N ARG A 97 -4.77 3.42 -10.14
CA ARG A 97 -3.64 2.72 -10.74
C ARG A 97 -2.78 1.99 -9.69
N GLY A 98 -2.51 2.64 -8.55
CA GLY A 98 -1.79 2.05 -7.43
C GLY A 98 -2.50 0.84 -6.84
N THR A 99 -3.83 0.90 -6.67
CA THR A 99 -4.62 -0.24 -6.20
C THR A 99 -4.66 -1.39 -7.20
N VAL A 100 -4.70 -1.11 -8.51
CA VAL A 100 -4.59 -2.13 -9.56
C VAL A 100 -3.22 -2.81 -9.54
N VAL A 101 -2.13 -2.04 -9.47
CA VAL A 101 -0.76 -2.60 -9.41
C VAL A 101 -0.58 -3.46 -8.17
N ARG A 102 -1.07 -3.01 -7.01
CA ARG A 102 -1.09 -3.79 -5.78
C ARG A 102 -1.85 -5.11 -5.94
N ARG A 103 -3.06 -5.08 -6.49
CA ARG A 103 -3.86 -6.31 -6.72
C ARG A 103 -3.15 -7.26 -7.69
N ARG A 104 -2.52 -6.74 -8.75
CA ARG A 104 -1.73 -7.53 -9.69
C ARG A 104 -0.52 -8.18 -9.01
N LEU A 105 0.19 -7.44 -8.17
CA LEU A 105 1.32 -7.97 -7.39
C LEU A 105 0.87 -9.07 -6.43
N LEU A 106 -0.20 -8.84 -5.66
CA LEU A 106 -0.74 -9.85 -4.76
C LEU A 106 -1.21 -11.10 -5.52
N LYS A 107 -1.85 -10.95 -6.67
CA LYS A 107 -2.28 -12.10 -7.49
C LYS A 107 -1.08 -12.86 -8.07
N ALA A 108 -0.08 -12.15 -8.57
CA ALA A 108 1.11 -12.76 -9.20
C ALA A 108 1.97 -13.53 -8.18
N TYR A 109 2.14 -13.00 -6.97
CA TYR A 109 2.96 -13.62 -5.94
C TYR A 109 2.17 -14.51 -4.98
N GLY A 110 0.88 -14.27 -4.78
CA GLY A 110 0.00 -15.17 -4.02
C GLY A 110 -0.19 -16.51 -4.74
N ALA A 111 -0.27 -16.51 -6.07
CA ALA A 111 -0.27 -17.75 -6.87
C ALA A 111 1.06 -18.53 -6.79
N ARG A 112 2.16 -17.87 -6.41
CA ARG A 112 3.49 -18.48 -6.24
C ARG A 112 3.81 -18.86 -4.79
N GLY A 113 2.95 -18.53 -3.82
CA GLY A 113 3.17 -18.75 -2.39
C GLY A 113 2.40 -19.94 -1.81
N ALA A 114 1.78 -20.77 -2.66
CA ALA A 114 1.07 -21.97 -2.27
C ALA A 114 2.01 -23.20 -2.34
N TYR A 115 3.02 -23.21 -1.46
CA TYR A 115 3.83 -24.39 -1.17
C TYR A 115 3.94 -24.55 0.34
#